data_AF-A0A8S3JGT3-F1
#
_entry.id   AF-A0A8S3JGT3-F1
#
_cell.length_a   1.000
_cell.length_b   1.000
_cell.length_c   1.000
_cell.angle_alpha   90.00
_cell.angle_beta   90.00
_cell.angle_gamma   90.00
#
_symmetry.space_group_name_H-M   'P 1'
#
loop_
_entity.id
_entity.type
_entity.pdbx_description
1 polymer ?
#
loop_
_entity_poly.entity_id
_entity_poly.type
_entity_poly.pdbx_seq_one_letter_code
_entity_poly.pdbx_strand_id
1 'polypeptide(L)'
;GTNSTLPKNGDEWDRIRDGKLPRVKHCSDAFNDLLHAMIKSDVSERPSSSELAEHPIVSPISERSKNQLFDELQEEQRKNSVLAKKLLDYMFLANELERVCSQIRAVDMNKSHRDSSPLQRSSSVSDFRITSVL
;
A
#
# COMPACT_ATOMS: atom_id res chain seq x y z
N GLY A 1 6.22 26.65 17.38
CA GLY A 1 5.72 27.92 16.83
C GLY A 1 6.30 29.06 17.63
N THR A 2 6.83 30.10 16.99
CA THR A 2 7.37 31.27 17.68
C THR A 2 6.21 32.18 18.09
N ASN A 3 5.79 32.10 19.36
CA ASN A 3 4.76 32.95 19.98
C ASN A 3 5.26 34.39 20.22
N SER A 4 5.87 35.03 19.22
CA SER A 4 6.29 36.43 19.28
C SER A 4 5.22 37.29 18.62
N THR A 5 4.61 38.19 19.40
CA THR A 5 3.65 39.17 18.89
C THR A 5 4.33 40.10 17.89
N LEU A 6 3.70 40.36 16.74
CA LEU A 6 4.21 41.34 15.78
C LEU A 6 4.33 42.73 16.43
N PRO A 7 5.37 43.51 16.10
CA PRO A 7 5.54 44.84 16.65
C PRO A 7 4.36 45.71 16.23
N LYS A 8 3.79 46.44 17.19
CA LYS A 8 2.66 47.34 16.90
C LYS A 8 3.11 48.60 16.19
N ASN A 9 4.29 49.13 16.55
CA ASN A 9 4.92 50.37 16.05
C ASN A 9 6.45 50.32 16.30
N GLY A 10 7.18 51.36 15.87
CA GLY A 10 8.61 51.56 16.13
C GLY A 10 9.52 50.99 15.04
N ASP A 11 10.83 51.06 15.25
CA ASP A 11 11.83 50.76 14.22
C ASP A 11 11.68 49.36 13.60
N GLU A 12 11.34 48.34 14.40
CA GLU A 12 11.13 46.99 13.89
C GLU A 12 9.91 46.92 12.96
N TRP A 13 8.84 47.63 13.31
CA TRP A 13 7.65 47.72 12.47
C TRP A 13 7.93 48.47 11.16
N ASP A 14 8.69 49.56 11.22
CA ASP A 14 9.13 50.29 10.03
C ASP A 14 9.99 49.40 9.11
N ARG A 15 10.93 48.65 9.67
CA ARG A 15 11.76 47.71 8.90
C ARG A 15 10.94 46.66 8.17
N ILE A 16 9.90 46.11 8.79
CA ILE A 16 9.01 45.15 8.14
C ILE A 16 8.29 45.81 6.96
N ARG A 17 7.79 47.05 7.10
CA ARG A 17 7.13 47.78 6.00
C ARG A 17 8.07 48.17 4.85
N ASP A 18 9.36 48.33 5.15
CA ASP A 18 10.43 48.50 4.15
C ASP A 18 10.80 47.19 3.42
N GLY A 19 10.07 46.09 3.65
CA GLY A 19 10.35 44.79 3.03
C GLY A 19 11.42 43.96 3.74
N LYS A 20 11.95 44.43 4.88
CA LYS A 20 13.05 43.76 5.62
C LYS A 20 12.49 42.75 6.64
N LEU A 21 11.81 41.71 6.15
CA LEU A 21 11.35 40.61 6.99
C LEU A 21 12.53 39.74 7.45
N PRO A 22 12.61 39.36 8.74
CA PRO A 22 13.54 38.32 9.16
C PRO A 22 13.20 36.96 8.54
N ARG A 23 14.19 36.22 8.03
CA ARG A 23 13.98 34.86 7.52
C ARG A 23 13.54 33.93 8.64
N VAL A 24 12.53 33.11 8.35
CA VAL A 24 11.99 32.08 9.23
C VAL A 24 12.87 30.83 9.11
N LYS A 25 13.62 30.53 10.18
CA LYS A 25 14.68 29.49 10.21
C LYS A 25 14.21 28.06 9.88
N HIS A 26 12.94 27.74 10.07
CA HIS A 26 12.38 26.40 9.86
C HIS A 26 11.61 26.28 8.54
N CYS A 27 11.61 27.32 7.72
CA CYS A 27 11.01 27.32 6.39
C CYS A 27 12.10 27.25 5.33
N SER A 28 11.74 26.76 4.14
CA SER A 28 12.65 26.74 2.99
C SER A 28 13.00 28.15 2.53
N ASP A 29 14.12 28.30 1.84
CA ASP A 29 14.53 29.58 1.26
C ASP A 29 13.49 30.12 0.27
N ALA A 30 12.99 29.25 -0.61
CA ALA A 30 11.97 29.62 -1.57
C ALA A 30 10.69 30.14 -0.90
N PHE A 31 10.27 29.54 0.23
CA PHE A 31 9.11 30.04 0.97
C PHE A 31 9.39 31.39 1.64
N ASN A 32 10.60 31.59 2.19
CA ASN A 32 11.01 32.89 2.71
C ASN A 32 11.01 33.97 1.63
N ASP A 33 11.47 33.64 0.42
CA ASP A 33 11.50 34.58 -0.69
C ASP A 33 10.07 34.95 -1.14
N LEU A 34 9.12 34.01 -1.10
CA LEU A 34 7.69 34.28 -1.29
C LEU A 34 7.14 35.24 -0.22
N LEU A 35 7.46 35.02 1.06
CA LEU A 35 7.04 35.92 2.14
C LEU A 35 7.57 37.34 1.94
N HIS A 36 8.81 37.50 1.46
CA HIS A 36 9.38 38.80 1.11
C HIS A 36 8.64 39.47 -0.05
N ALA A 37 8.23 38.71 -1.07
CA ALA A 37 7.42 39.23 -2.17
C ALA A 37 6.05 39.75 -1.69
N MET A 38 5.42 39.05 -0.74
CA MET A 38 4.11 39.44 -0.19
C MET A 38 4.13 40.75 0.61
N ILE A 39 5.28 41.16 1.15
CA ILE A 39 5.41 42.36 2.00
C ILE A 39 6.11 43.54 1.31
N LYS A 40 6.29 43.51 -0.01
CA LYS A 40 6.89 44.63 -0.76
C LYS A 40 6.20 45.96 -0.46
N SER A 41 6.97 47.03 -0.33
CA SER A 41 6.41 48.36 -0.01
C SER A 41 5.49 48.87 -1.13
N ASP A 42 5.87 48.64 -2.38
CA ASP A 42 4.99 48.86 -3.53
C ASP A 42 3.93 47.76 -3.61
N VAL A 43 2.67 48.17 -3.74
CA VAL A 43 1.51 47.28 -3.86
C VAL A 43 1.52 46.58 -5.21
N SER A 44 2.03 47.22 -6.26
CA SER A 44 2.04 46.65 -7.61
C SER A 44 3.01 45.48 -7.78
N GLU A 45 4.05 45.42 -6.93
CA GLU A 45 5.01 44.31 -6.89
C GLU A 45 4.53 43.10 -6.08
N ARG A 46 3.42 43.25 -5.32
CA ARG A 46 2.91 42.16 -4.49
C ARG A 46 2.17 41.15 -5.36
N PRO A 47 2.38 39.84 -5.12
CA PRO A 47 1.58 38.83 -5.80
C PRO A 47 0.11 38.95 -5.38
N SER A 48 -0.78 38.84 -6.36
CA SER A 48 -2.22 38.73 -6.15
C SER A 48 -2.59 37.42 -5.46
N SER A 49 -3.81 37.36 -4.91
CA SER A 49 -4.30 36.12 -4.29
C SER A 49 -4.35 34.94 -5.27
N SER A 50 -4.62 35.19 -6.55
CA SER A 50 -4.66 34.15 -7.59
C SER A 50 -3.26 33.63 -7.88
N GLU A 51 -2.28 34.52 -8.04
CA GLU A 51 -0.87 34.13 -8.23
C GLU A 51 -0.32 33.35 -7.04
N LEU A 52 -0.69 33.72 -5.81
CA LEU A 52 -0.33 32.96 -4.61
C LEU A 52 -0.92 31.55 -4.61
N ALA A 53 -2.17 31.39 -5.06
CA ALA A 53 -2.83 30.08 -5.11
C ALA A 53 -2.22 29.14 -6.15
N GLU A 54 -1.71 29.70 -7.25
CA GLU A 54 -1.03 28.96 -8.31
C GLU A 54 0.47 28.76 -8.06
N HIS A 55 1.05 29.52 -7.13
CA HIS A 55 2.47 29.49 -6.83
C HIS A 55 2.95 28.08 -6.46
N PRO A 56 4.04 27.56 -7.07
CA PRO A 56 4.53 26.19 -6.88
C PRO A 56 4.70 25.73 -5.43
N ILE A 57 5.14 26.64 -4.57
CA ILE A 57 5.39 26.36 -3.15
C ILE A 57 4.07 26.16 -2.38
N VAL A 58 3.00 26.84 -2.82
CA VAL A 58 1.67 26.77 -2.20
C VAL A 58 0.87 25.62 -2.82
N SER A 59 0.97 25.43 -4.14
CA SER A 59 0.29 24.37 -4.88
C SER A 59 1.26 23.57 -5.74
N PRO A 60 1.97 22.56 -5.17
CA PRO A 60 2.90 21.71 -5.92
C PRO A 60 2.25 20.88 -7.03
N ILE A 61 0.91 20.82 -7.05
CA ILE A 61 0.13 20.08 -8.02
C ILE A 61 -0.21 20.96 -9.25
N SER A 62 -0.22 22.30 -9.10
CA SER A 62 -0.51 23.22 -10.23
C SER A 62 0.54 23.14 -11.34
N GLU A 63 1.77 22.75 -11.01
CA GLU A 63 2.85 22.57 -11.99
C GLU A 63 2.63 21.37 -12.92
N ARG A 64 1.80 20.40 -12.53
CA ARG A 64 1.55 19.23 -13.37
C ARG A 64 0.58 19.59 -14.49
N SER A 65 1.05 19.43 -15.72
CA SER A 65 0.18 19.58 -16.88
C SER A 65 -0.92 18.52 -16.90
N LYS A 66 -2.07 18.83 -17.52
CA LYS A 66 -3.18 17.89 -17.72
C LYS A 66 -2.73 16.58 -18.40
N ASN A 67 -1.79 16.67 -19.34
CA ASN A 67 -1.26 15.50 -20.05
C ASN A 67 -0.41 14.63 -19.13
N GLN A 68 0.47 15.22 -18.31
CA GLN A 68 1.24 14.46 -17.32
C GLN A 68 0.33 13.71 -16.34
N LEU A 69 -0.72 14.37 -15.82
CA LEU A 69 -1.69 13.72 -14.93
C LEU A 69 -2.43 12.56 -15.63
N PHE A 70 -2.74 12.71 -16.91
CA PHE A 70 -3.37 11.66 -17.70
C PHE A 70 -2.43 10.47 -17.91
N ASP A 71 -1.17 10.72 -18.25
CA ASP A 71 -0.16 9.67 -18.44
C ASP A 71 0.12 8.92 -17.14
N GLU A 72 0.26 9.63 -16.01
CA GLU A 72 0.38 9.05 -14.67
C GLU A 72 -0.84 8.16 -14.36
N LEU A 73 -2.05 8.63 -14.65
CA LEU A 73 -3.28 7.86 -14.43
C LEU A 73 -3.35 6.61 -15.31
N GLN A 74 -2.99 6.70 -16.59
CA GLN A 74 -2.97 5.54 -17.50
C GLN A 74 -1.96 4.50 -17.04
N GLU A 75 -0.79 4.93 -16.58
CA GLU A 75 0.23 4.03 -16.05
C GLU A 75 -0.26 3.30 -14.79
N GLU A 76 -0.94 4.00 -13.89
CA GLU A 76 -1.55 3.36 -12.71
C GLU A 76 -2.69 2.42 -13.07
N GLN A 77 -3.54 2.75 -14.05
CA GLN A 77 -4.58 1.85 -14.55
C GLN A 77 -3.99 0.57 -15.13
N ARG A 78 -2.88 0.67 -15.87
CA ARG A 78 -2.16 -0.47 -16.45
C ARG A 78 -1.58 -1.37 -15.34
N LYS A 79 -0.95 -0.79 -14.32
CA LYS A 79 -0.45 -1.55 -13.15
C LYS A 79 -1.59 -2.29 -12.45
N ASN A 80 -2.70 -1.60 -12.20
CA ASN A 80 -3.89 -2.21 -11.59
C ASN A 80 -4.46 -3.35 -12.44
N SER A 81 -4.51 -3.20 -13.76
CA SER A 81 -4.96 -4.28 -14.66
C SER A 81 -4.08 -5.52 -14.56
N VAL A 82 -2.75 -5.35 -14.52
CA VAL A 82 -1.81 -6.46 -14.34
C VAL A 82 -2.00 -7.14 -12.99
N LEU A 83 -2.15 -6.36 -11.92
CA LEU A 83 -2.37 -6.89 -10.56
C LEU A 83 -3.70 -7.66 -10.47
N ALA A 84 -4.77 -7.14 -11.06
CA ALA A 84 -6.07 -7.80 -11.08
C ALA A 84 -6.03 -9.16 -11.82
N LYS A 85 -5.31 -9.22 -12.95
CA LYS A 85 -5.09 -10.49 -13.68
C LYS A 85 -4.34 -11.51 -12.82
N LYS A 86 -3.22 -11.10 -12.21
CA LYS A 86 -2.45 -11.99 -11.31
C LYS A 86 -3.30 -12.48 -10.14
N LEU A 87 -4.12 -11.59 -9.55
CA LEU A 87 -5.01 -11.95 -8.46
C LEU A 87 -6.00 -13.04 -8.89
N LEU A 88 -6.59 -12.90 -10.08
CA LEU A 88 -7.49 -13.90 -10.65
C LEU A 88 -6.77 -15.24 -10.89
N ASP A 89 -5.57 -15.22 -11.44
CA ASP A 89 -4.76 -16.43 -11.69
C ASP A 89 -4.44 -17.17 -10.37
N TYR A 90 -4.05 -16.43 -9.33
CA TYR A 90 -3.80 -17.02 -8.01
C TYR A 90 -5.07 -17.58 -7.37
N MET A 91 -6.20 -16.89 -7.54
CA MET A 91 -7.48 -17.36 -7.02
C MET A 91 -7.94 -18.64 -7.72
N PHE A 92 -7.75 -18.72 -9.03
CA PHE A 92 -8.00 -19.95 -9.80
C PHE A 92 -7.10 -21.11 -9.33
N LEU A 93 -5.80 -20.86 -9.20
CA LEU A 93 -4.84 -21.87 -8.75
C LEU A 93 -5.15 -22.35 -7.33
N ALA A 94 -5.52 -21.45 -6.42
CA ALA A 94 -5.91 -21.79 -5.05
C ALA A 94 -7.13 -22.72 -5.01
N ASN A 95 -8.17 -22.41 -5.80
CA ASN A 95 -9.38 -23.24 -5.90
C ASN A 95 -9.06 -24.62 -6.49
N GLU A 96 -8.19 -24.68 -7.51
CA GLU A 96 -7.81 -25.96 -8.12
C GLU A 96 -6.98 -26.83 -7.17
N LEU A 97 -6.07 -26.22 -6.40
CA LEU A 97 -5.34 -26.92 -5.33
C LEU A 97 -6.28 -27.46 -4.26
N GLU A 98 -7.29 -26.68 -3.85
CA GLU A 98 -8.29 -27.12 -2.88
C GLU A 98 -9.10 -28.31 -3.41
N ARG A 99 -9.49 -28.27 -4.69
CA ARG A 99 -10.19 -29.36 -5.38
C ARG A 99 -9.35 -30.64 -5.37
N VAL A 100 -8.08 -30.55 -5.77
CA VAL A 100 -7.16 -31.71 -5.80
C VAL A 100 -6.91 -32.25 -4.39
N CYS A 101 -6.64 -31.39 -3.41
CA CYS A 101 -6.48 -31.81 -2.02
C CYS A 101 -7.71 -32.56 -1.50
N SER A 102 -8.91 -32.11 -1.86
CA SER A 102 -10.16 -32.77 -1.48
C SER A 102 -10.33 -34.14 -2.13
N GLN A 103 -9.92 -34.31 -3.39
CA GLN A 103 -9.93 -35.61 -4.07
C GLN A 103 -8.95 -36.61 -3.44
N ILE A 104 -7.72 -36.17 -3.12
CA ILE A 104 -6.72 -37.03 -2.46
C ILE A 104 -7.24 -37.51 -1.10
N ARG A 105 -7.77 -36.60 -0.28
CA ARG A 105 -8.40 -36.94 1.02
C ARG A 105 -9.50 -38.00 0.86
N ALA A 106 -10.33 -37.90 -0.17
CA ALA A 106 -11.39 -38.87 -0.44
C ALA A 106 -10.84 -40.25 -0.86
N VAL A 107 -9.74 -40.32 -1.61
CA VAL A 107 -9.10 -41.58 -2.01
C VAL A 107 -8.43 -42.28 -0.82
N ASP A 108 -7.75 -41.54 0.05
CA ASP A 108 -7.11 -42.11 1.24
C ASP A 108 -8.14 -42.73 2.21
N MET A 109 -9.29 -42.08 2.39
CA MET A 109 -10.40 -42.64 3.19
C MET A 109 -10.96 -43.94 2.58
N ASN A 110 -11.00 -44.05 1.26
CA ASN A 110 -11.48 -45.24 0.55
C ASN A 110 -10.47 -46.40 0.55
N LYS A 111 -9.17 -46.11 0.66
CA LYS A 111 -8.11 -47.13 0.70
C LYS A 111 -8.07 -47.87 2.03
N SER A 112 -8.25 -47.15 3.15
CA SER A 112 -8.38 -47.72 4.50
C SER A 112 -9.54 -48.73 4.61
N HIS A 113 -10.62 -48.54 3.84
CA HIS A 113 -11.77 -49.45 3.83
C HIS A 113 -11.56 -50.75 3.01
N ARG A 114 -10.64 -50.79 2.04
CA ARG A 114 -10.45 -51.97 1.17
C ARG A 114 -9.44 -53.00 1.72
N ASP A 115 -8.51 -52.59 2.58
CA ASP A 115 -7.53 -53.50 3.18
C ASP A 115 -8.12 -54.31 4.37
N SER A 116 -9.38 -54.07 4.73
CA SER A 116 -10.11 -54.86 5.73
C SER A 116 -10.88 -56.04 5.08
N SER A 117 -10.17 -56.98 4.45
CA SER A 117 -10.79 -58.26 4.05
C SER A 117 -10.70 -59.27 5.21
N PRO A 118 -11.80 -59.87 5.70
CA PRO A 118 -11.75 -60.82 6.80
C PRO A 118 -11.14 -62.15 6.35
N LEU A 119 -10.07 -62.57 7.03
CA LEU A 119 -9.50 -63.92 6.95
C LEU A 119 -10.59 -64.97 7.22
N GLN A 120 -11.00 -65.72 6.20
CA GLN A 120 -11.82 -66.92 6.39
C GLN A 120 -10.98 -68.01 7.08
N ARG A 121 -11.26 -68.24 8.37
CA ARG A 121 -10.75 -69.42 9.09
C ARG A 121 -11.49 -70.66 8.59
N SER A 122 -10.83 -71.47 7.78
CA SER A 122 -11.28 -72.83 7.47
C SER A 122 -11.06 -73.73 8.70
N SER A 123 -12.13 -74.18 9.34
CA SER A 123 -12.10 -75.28 10.30
C SER A 123 -12.24 -76.59 9.53
N SER A 124 -11.19 -77.40 9.44
CA SER A 124 -11.29 -78.76 8.95
C SER A 124 -10.27 -79.70 9.59
N VAL A 125 -10.82 -80.68 10.30
CA VAL A 125 -10.33 -82.03 10.61
C VAL A 125 -9.09 -82.13 11.52
N SER A 126 -9.37 -82.38 12.79
CA SER A 126 -8.53 -83.18 13.67
C SER A 126 -8.48 -84.61 13.14
N ASP A 127 -7.29 -85.07 12.73
CA ASP A 127 -7.02 -86.50 12.58
C ASP A 127 -5.64 -86.90 13.14
N PHE A 128 -5.73 -88.04 13.82
CA PHE A 128 -4.72 -89.06 14.07
C PHE A 128 -3.60 -88.91 15.13
N ARG A 129 -3.60 -89.94 15.98
CA ARG A 129 -2.71 -90.27 17.09
C ARG A 129 -1.27 -90.53 16.63
N ILE A 130 -0.30 -90.20 17.50
CA ILE A 130 0.96 -90.94 17.59
C ILE A 130 1.21 -91.32 19.06
N THR A 131 1.59 -92.59 19.21
CA THR A 131 1.91 -93.38 20.40
C THR A 131 3.32 -93.12 20.98
N SER A 132 3.42 -93.37 22.29
CA SER A 132 4.57 -93.95 23.03
C SER A 132 5.76 -93.05 23.41
N VAL A 133 6.14 -93.01 24.70
CA VAL A 133 7.22 -93.82 25.32
C VAL A 133 7.54 -93.24 26.72
N LEU A 134 7.16 -93.98 27.78
CA LEU A 134 7.88 -94.32 29.04
C LEU A 134 6.89 -94.71 30.14
#